data_AF-A0A1J9R4E8-F1
#
_entry.id   AF-A0A1J9R4E8-F1
#
_cell.length_a   1.000
_cell.length_b   1.000
_cell.length_c   1.000
_cell.angle_alpha   90.00
_cell.angle_beta   90.00
_cell.angle_gamma   90.00
#
_symmetry.space_group_name_H-M   'P 1'
#
loop_
_entity.id
_entity.type
_entity.pdbx_description
1 polymer ?
#
loop_
_entity_poly.entity_id
_entity_poly.type
_entity_poly.pdbx_seq_one_letter_code
_entity_poly.pdbx_strand_id
1 'polypeptide(L)' 'MATQVGDKALNGEWEEIGARDFHIKEDMTMTFEGRSCNIADCEGKLVEKLGAGDGQATRKVLAGYRCYIMKASVKFEKG' A
#
# COMPACT_ATOMS: atom_id res chain seq x y z
N MET A 1 23.20 5.51 -6.53
CA MET A 1 21.95 5.22 -7.27
C MET A 1 20.82 5.88 -6.51
N ALA A 2 19.89 6.56 -7.18
CA ALA A 2 18.71 7.11 -6.51
C ALA A 2 17.74 5.96 -6.22
N THR A 3 17.35 5.77 -4.96
CA THR A 3 16.28 4.84 -4.60
C THR A 3 14.97 5.36 -5.16
N GLN A 4 14.21 4.49 -5.82
CA GLN A 4 12.92 4.87 -6.35
C GLN A 4 11.94 5.03 -5.18
N VAL A 5 11.11 6.06 -5.20
CA VAL A 5 10.05 6.22 -4.19
C VAL A 5 9.23 4.93 -4.14
N GLY A 6 8.85 4.46 -2.97
CA GLY A 6 8.17 3.17 -2.76
C GLY A 6 9.11 1.99 -2.54
N ASP A 7 10.41 2.09 -2.85
CA ASP A 7 11.36 1.01 -2.57
C ASP A 7 11.51 0.77 -1.07
N LYS A 8 11.49 1.83 -0.25
CA LYS A 8 11.56 1.68 1.21
C LYS A 8 10.29 1.02 1.72
N ALA A 9 9.14 1.50 1.26
CA ALA A 9 7.84 0.91 1.58
C ALA A 9 7.81 -0.60 1.29
N LEU A 10 8.24 -1.02 0.10
CA LEU A 10 8.25 -2.44 -0.31
C LEU A 10 9.27 -3.31 0.44
N ASN A 11 10.21 -2.70 1.16
CA ASN A 11 11.19 -3.39 2.00
C ASN A 11 10.83 -3.33 3.51
N GLY A 12 9.59 -2.97 3.85
CA GLY A 12 9.10 -2.95 5.23
C GLY A 12 9.44 -1.67 6.02
N GLU A 13 10.07 -0.70 5.38
CA GLU A 13 10.33 0.61 5.99
C GLU A 13 9.16 1.56 5.73
N TRP A 14 8.84 2.42 6.71
CA TRP A 14 7.85 3.47 6.50
C TRP A 14 8.35 4.48 5.46
N GLU A 15 7.49 4.76 4.49
CA GLU A 15 7.74 5.79 3.48
C GLU A 15 6.51 6.66 3.28
N GLU A 16 6.71 7.98 3.18
CA GLU A 16 5.65 8.88 2.76
C GLU A 16 5.46 8.79 1.25
N ILE A 17 4.27 8.39 0.85
CA ILE A 17 3.89 8.18 -0.54
C ILE A 17 2.78 9.16 -0.92
N GLY A 18 3.00 9.87 -2.03
CA GLY A 18 1.98 10.64 -2.74
C GLY A 18 1.12 9.77 -3.66
N ALA A 19 0.66 10.33 -4.78
CA ALA A 19 -0.11 9.58 -5.78
C ALA A 19 0.75 8.47 -6.41
N ARG A 20 0.45 7.21 -6.07
CA ARG A 20 1.20 6.05 -6.54
C ARG A 20 0.37 4.77 -6.56
N ASP A 21 0.63 3.93 -7.55
CA ASP A 21 0.07 2.60 -7.70
C ASP A 21 1.14 1.54 -7.37
N PHE A 22 0.85 0.67 -6.39
CA PHE A 22 1.68 -0.48 -6.06
C PHE A 22 1.05 -1.75 -6.59
N HIS A 23 1.76 -2.45 -7.47
CA HIS A 23 1.37 -3.78 -7.96
C HIS A 23 2.01 -4.84 -7.08
N ILE A 24 1.20 -5.46 -6.23
CA ILE A 24 1.66 -6.44 -5.25
C ILE A 24 2.06 -7.73 -6.00
N LYS A 25 3.33 -8.14 -5.88
CA LYS A 25 3.89 -9.29 -6.63
C LYS A 25 3.89 -10.60 -5.84
N GLU A 26 3.83 -10.50 -4.54
CA GLU A 26 3.80 -11.60 -3.58
C GLU A 26 2.91 -11.19 -2.41
N ASP A 27 2.42 -12.14 -1.63
CA ASP A 27 1.56 -11.85 -0.48
C ASP A 27 2.31 -11.00 0.54
N MET A 28 1.70 -9.87 0.93
CA MET A 28 2.29 -8.91 1.86
C MET A 28 1.28 -8.46 2.91
N THR A 29 1.80 -7.97 4.02
CA THR A 29 1.05 -7.21 5.00
C THR A 29 1.34 -5.73 4.79
N MET A 30 0.32 -4.98 4.36
CA MET A 30 0.40 -3.53 4.26
C MET A 30 0.02 -2.91 5.60
N THR A 31 0.82 -1.97 6.08
CA THR A 31 0.42 -1.01 7.11
C THR A 31 0.34 0.38 6.49
N PHE A 32 -0.78 1.05 6.72
CA PHE A 32 -1.13 2.34 6.13
C PHE A 32 -1.54 3.31 7.23
N GLU A 33 -1.09 4.56 7.11
CA GLU A 33 -1.58 5.68 7.91
C GLU A 33 -1.64 6.92 7.02
N GLY A 34 -2.84 7.43 6.76
CA GLY A 34 -2.97 8.58 5.87
C GLY A 34 -4.36 8.84 5.35
N ARG A 35 -4.44 9.58 4.24
CA ARG A 35 -5.68 10.19 3.77
C ARG A 35 -6.50 9.27 2.86
N SER A 36 -5.85 8.50 2.00
CA SER A 36 -6.56 7.66 1.01
C SER A 36 -5.66 6.55 0.44
N CYS A 37 -6.19 5.32 0.47
CA CYS A 37 -5.72 4.18 -0.31
C CYS A 37 -6.93 3.37 -0.81
N ASN A 38 -6.97 3.02 -2.10
CA ASN A 38 -7.90 2.02 -2.61
C ASN A 38 -7.16 0.70 -2.79
N ILE A 39 -7.69 -0.37 -2.22
CA ILE A 39 -7.18 -1.73 -2.43
C ILE A 39 -8.10 -2.42 -3.43
N ALA A 40 -7.54 -2.85 -4.56
CA ALA A 40 -8.24 -3.64 -5.57
C ALA A 40 -7.63 -5.04 -5.67
N ASP A 41 -8.47 -6.03 -5.96
CA ASP A 41 -8.02 -7.40 -6.19
C ASP A 41 -7.40 -7.59 -7.58
N CYS A 42 -7.03 -8.83 -7.92
CA CYS A 42 -6.40 -9.18 -9.19
C CYS A 42 -7.32 -8.98 -10.42
N GLU A 43 -8.64 -8.90 -10.23
CA GLU A 43 -9.60 -8.59 -11.30
C GLU A 43 -9.81 -7.06 -11.43
N GLY A 44 -9.17 -6.26 -10.58
CA GLY A 44 -9.33 -4.81 -10.53
C GLY A 44 -10.59 -4.38 -9.79
N LYS A 45 -11.28 -5.28 -9.09
CA LYS A 45 -12.45 -4.94 -8.29
C LYS A 45 -12.00 -4.32 -6.97
N LEU A 46 -12.64 -3.23 -6.59
CA LEU A 46 -12.38 -2.57 -5.32
C LEU A 46 -12.78 -3.49 -4.15
N VAL A 47 -11.80 -3.81 -3.30
CA VAL A 47 -11.97 -4.60 -2.08
C VAL A 47 -12.24 -3.68 -0.90
N GLU A 48 -11.44 -2.63 -0.73
CA GLU A 48 -11.52 -1.74 0.44
C GLU A 48 -11.01 -0.33 0.09
N LYS A 49 -11.52 0.67 0.82
CA LYS A 49 -10.97 2.03 0.84
C LYS A 49 -10.52 2.35 2.25
N LEU A 50 -9.26 2.74 2.40
CA LEU A 50 -8.70 3.27 3.64
C LEU A 50 -8.59 4.79 3.54
N GLY A 51 -8.81 5.49 4.64
CA GLY A 51 -8.64 6.93 4.72
C GLY A 51 -8.37 7.42 6.15
N ALA A 52 -8.47 8.75 6.32
CA ALA A 52 -8.05 9.40 7.56
C ALA A 52 -8.83 8.94 8.81
N GLY A 53 -10.07 8.46 8.64
CA GLY A 53 -10.88 7.95 9.73
C GLY A 53 -10.43 6.58 10.27
N ASP A 54 -9.63 5.84 9.50
CA ASP A 54 -9.13 4.51 9.89
C ASP A 54 -7.90 4.59 10.79
N GLY A 55 -7.32 5.79 10.97
CA GLY A 55 -6.07 5.97 11.68
C GLY A 55 -4.95 5.14 11.03
N GLN A 56 -4.31 4.29 11.83
CA GLN A 56 -3.39 3.28 11.32
C GLN A 56 -4.13 1.97 11.06
N ALA A 57 -4.10 1.50 9.81
CA ALA A 57 -4.75 0.29 9.37
C ALA A 57 -3.74 -0.73 8.82
N THR A 58 -3.92 -2.00 9.18
CA THR A 58 -3.13 -3.13 8.67
C THR A 58 -4.03 -4.07 7.87
N ARG A 59 -3.61 -4.44 6.66
CA ARG A 59 -4.34 -5.35 5.77
C ARG A 59 -3.41 -6.32 5.07
N LYS A 60 -3.88 -7.55 4.89
CA LYS A 60 -3.25 -8.49 3.96
C LYS A 60 -3.58 -8.08 2.54
N VAL A 61 -2.57 -8.01 1.68
CA VAL A 61 -2.70 -7.73 0.26
C VAL A 61 -2.05 -8.88 -0.51
N LEU A 62 -2.83 -9.56 -1.33
CA LEU A 62 -2.38 -10.79 -1.99
C LEU A 62 -1.63 -10.47 -3.29
N ALA A 63 -0.84 -11.43 -3.77
CA ALA A 63 -0.23 -11.35 -5.08
C ALA A 63 -1.28 -11.02 -6.16
N GLY A 64 -0.98 -10.03 -7.00
CA GLY A 64 -1.87 -9.50 -8.03
C GLY A 64 -2.75 -8.33 -7.58
N TYR A 65 -2.85 -8.04 -6.29
CA TYR A 65 -3.60 -6.88 -5.80
C TYR A 65 -2.92 -5.57 -6.22
N ARG A 66 -3.72 -4.49 -6.21
CA ARG A 66 -3.24 -3.13 -6.43
C ARG A 66 -3.62 -2.23 -5.27
N CYS A 67 -2.64 -1.46 -4.79
CA CYS A 67 -2.85 -0.44 -3.77
C CYS A 67 -2.62 0.94 -4.40
N TYR A 68 -3.71 1.68 -4.58
CA TYR A 68 -3.69 3.04 -5.13
C TYR A 68 -3.67 4.06 -3.99
N ILE A 69 -2.48 4.57 -3.68
CA ILE A 69 -2.26 5.52 -2.61
C ILE A 69 -2.27 6.93 -3.19
N MET A 70 -3.01 7.84 -2.56
CA MET A 70 -2.98 9.26 -2.94
C MET A 70 -2.10 10.09 -2.02
N LYS A 71 -2.14 9.79 -0.72
CA LYS A 71 -1.29 10.41 0.30
C LYS A 71 -1.33 9.59 1.59
N ALA A 72 -0.22 8.98 1.96
CA ALA A 72 -0.07 8.26 3.23
C ALA A 72 1.38 7.95 3.56
N SER A 73 1.64 7.66 4.83
CA SER A 73 2.77 6.83 5.21
C SER A 73 2.37 5.38 5.05
N VAL A 74 3.27 4.55 4.52
CA VAL A 74 2.97 3.16 4.17
C VAL A 74 4.23 2.30 4.32
N LYS A 75 4.06 1.05 4.73
CA LYS A 75 5.06 -0.02 4.61
C LYS A 75 4.40 -1.34 4.19
N PHE A 76 5.17 -2.21 3.55
CA PHE A 76 4.77 -3.56 3.17
C PHE A 76 5.78 -4.55 3.73
N GLU A 77 5.31 -5.45 4.56
CA GLU A 77 6.11 -6.53 5.13
C GLU A 77 5.78 -7.83 4.40
N LYS A 78 6.81 -8.53 3.93
CA LYS A 78 6.65 -9.85 3.31
C LYS A 78 6.13 -10.83 4.35
N GLY A 79 5.17 -11.67 3.95
CA GLY A 79 4.64 -12.75 4.77
C GLY A 79 5.64 -13.89 4.98
#